data_AF-A0A2V6NWG9-F1
#
_entry.id   AF-A0A2V6NWG9-F1
#
_cell.length_a   1.000
_cell.length_b   1.000
_cell.length_c   1.000
_cell.angle_alpha   90.00
_cell.angle_beta   90.00
_cell.angle_gamma   90.00
#
_symmetry.space_group_name_H-M   'P 1'
#
loop_
_entity.id
_entity.type
_entity.pdbx_description
1 polymer ?
#
loop_
_entity_poly.entity_id
_entity_poly.type
_entity_poly.pdbx_seq_one_letter_code
_entity_poly.pdbx_strand_id
1 'polypeptide(L)'
;MISAMPNTGLAIELQPAERAQLEQWESAHGTPQQVALRCRIILRAVAGQQNVAIAAGLGVSRPTVQLWRKRVHEQGIGEVWEIAPGRGRKAHYDQGQRDRIIQATLQSKPKGMTHWSCRLMAKAQGVSKNTVNRLWQLHN
;
A
#
# COMPACT_ATOMS: atom_id res chain seq x y z
N MET A 1 -8.98 11.33 44.14
CA MET A 1 -9.79 10.77 43.04
C MET A 1 -9.13 11.16 41.73
N ILE A 2 -8.41 10.24 41.09
CA ILE A 2 -7.79 10.49 39.78
C ILE A 2 -8.90 10.28 38.75
N SER A 3 -9.42 11.36 38.16
CA SER A 3 -10.28 11.28 36.98
C SER A 3 -9.48 10.59 35.88
N ALA A 4 -9.80 9.32 35.63
CA ALA A 4 -9.31 8.59 34.47
C ALA A 4 -9.86 9.30 33.23
N MET A 5 -9.10 10.23 32.66
CA MET A 5 -9.45 10.79 31.36
C MET A 5 -9.53 9.62 30.38
N PRO A 6 -10.64 9.45 29.65
CA PRO A 6 -10.71 8.40 28.66
C PRO A 6 -9.58 8.68 27.68
N ASN A 7 -8.67 7.72 27.52
CA ASN A 7 -7.66 7.75 26.46
C ASN A 7 -8.36 7.46 25.12
N THR A 8 -9.27 8.37 24.76
CA THR A 8 -9.92 8.46 23.48
C THR A 8 -8.80 8.81 22.52
N GLY A 9 -8.51 7.92 21.57
CA GLY A 9 -7.56 8.23 20.53
C GLY A 9 -8.00 9.47 19.74
N LEU A 10 -7.16 9.89 18.78
CA LEU A 10 -7.44 10.97 17.84
C LEU A 10 -8.92 11.00 17.40
N ALA A 11 -9.60 12.13 17.65
CA ALA A 11 -10.99 12.33 17.28
C ALA A 11 -11.12 12.37 15.75
N ILE A 12 -12.13 11.68 15.24
CA ILE A 12 -12.43 11.65 13.80
C ILE A 12 -13.77 12.34 13.65
N GLU A 13 -13.76 13.48 12.97
CA GLU A 13 -14.97 14.17 12.55
C GLU A 13 -15.26 13.70 11.13
N LEU A 14 -16.43 13.08 10.93
CA LEU A 14 -16.90 12.66 9.62
C LEU A 14 -18.15 13.43 9.25
N GLN A 15 -18.24 13.83 7.99
CA GLN A 15 -19.49 14.30 7.43
C GLN A 15 -20.52 13.16 7.36
N PRO A 16 -21.84 13.46 7.41
CA PRO A 16 -22.87 12.43 7.31
C PRO A 16 -22.74 11.52 6.08
N ALA A 17 -22.32 12.09 4.94
CA ALA A 17 -22.07 11.36 3.71
C ALA A 17 -20.91 10.36 3.84
N GLU A 18 -19.81 10.76 4.49
CA GLU A 18 -18.65 9.90 4.72
C GLU A 18 -18.98 8.73 5.64
N ARG A 19 -19.81 8.99 6.66
CA ARG A 19 -20.33 7.93 7.54
C ARG A 19 -21.19 6.93 6.77
N ALA A 20 -22.13 7.41 5.95
CA ALA A 20 -22.98 6.55 5.14
C ALA A 20 -22.15 5.70 4.15
N GLN A 21 -21.09 6.28 3.59
CA GLN A 21 -20.17 5.58 2.70
C GLN A 21 -19.38 4.47 3.42
N LEU A 22 -18.90 4.72 4.64
CA LEU A 22 -18.26 3.68 5.46
C LEU A 22 -19.23 2.54 5.83
N GLU A 23 -20.48 2.86 6.17
CA GLU A 23 -21.54 1.87 6.45
C GLU A 23 -21.87 1.03 5.20
N GLN A 24 -21.90 1.66 4.02
CA GLN A 24 -22.09 0.97 2.75
C GLN A 24 -20.92 0.01 2.45
N TRP A 25 -19.68 0.47 2.60
CA TRP A 25 -18.51 -0.39 2.38
C TRP A 25 -18.43 -1.53 3.38
N GLU A 26 -18.79 -1.30 4.65
CA GLU A 26 -18.78 -2.32 5.69
C GLU A 26 -19.75 -3.47 5.40
N SER A 27 -20.92 -3.16 4.84
CA SER A 27 -21.99 -4.14 4.57
C SER A 27 -21.96 -4.74 3.16
N ALA A 28 -21.22 -4.15 2.21
CA ALA A 28 -21.19 -4.60 0.83
C ALA A 28 -20.45 -5.95 0.64
N HIS A 29 -21.08 -6.87 -0.10
CA HIS A 29 -20.55 -8.22 -0.35
C HIS A 29 -19.22 -8.22 -1.13
N GLY A 30 -18.98 -7.21 -1.96
CA GLY A 30 -17.75 -7.08 -2.74
C GLY A 30 -16.56 -6.47 -1.98
N THR A 31 -16.77 -6.00 -0.75
CA THR A 31 -15.72 -5.33 0.01
C THR A 31 -14.70 -6.33 0.54
N PRO A 32 -13.39 -6.15 0.29
CA PRO A 32 -12.36 -6.98 0.89
C PRO A 32 -12.47 -6.96 2.42
N GLN A 33 -12.33 -8.12 3.06
CA GLN A 33 -12.49 -8.26 4.52
C GLN A 33 -11.63 -7.27 5.34
N GLN A 34 -10.43 -6.97 4.86
CA GLN A 34 -9.56 -5.97 5.50
C GLN A 34 -10.14 -4.56 5.44
N VAL A 35 -10.77 -4.17 4.33
CA VAL A 35 -11.43 -2.87 4.18
C VAL A 35 -12.65 -2.80 5.09
N ALA A 36 -13.47 -3.84 5.13
CA ALA A 36 -14.62 -3.90 6.05
C ALA A 36 -14.19 -3.84 7.53
N LEU A 37 -13.07 -4.48 7.90
CA LEU A 37 -12.49 -4.36 9.24
C LEU A 37 -12.06 -2.91 9.56
N ARG A 38 -11.40 -2.23 8.62
CA ARG A 38 -11.00 -0.83 8.76
C ARG A 38 -12.23 0.08 8.93
N CYS A 39 -13.29 -0.13 8.13
CA CYS A 39 -14.54 0.60 8.27
C CYS A 39 -15.15 0.42 9.68
N ARG A 40 -15.23 -0.82 10.19
CA ARG A 40 -15.70 -1.10 11.56
C ARG A 40 -14.89 -0.40 12.65
N ILE A 41 -13.56 -0.33 12.49
CA ILE A 41 -12.69 0.41 13.42
C ILE A 41 -13.11 1.88 13.48
N ILE A 42 -13.28 2.51 12.31
CA ILE A 42 -13.57 3.95 12.21
C ILE A 42 -14.99 4.27 12.69
N LEU A 43 -16.00 3.48 12.28
CA LEU A 43 -17.39 3.66 12.73
C LEU A 43 -17.50 3.56 14.26
N ARG A 44 -16.81 2.61 14.90
CA ARG A 44 -16.76 2.51 16.37
C ARG A 44 -16.01 3.67 17.02
N ALA A 45 -14.94 4.18 16.38
CA ALA A 45 -14.20 5.33 16.88
C ALA A 45 -15.04 6.62 16.85
N VAL A 46 -15.81 6.83 15.78
CA VAL A 46 -16.75 7.98 15.63
C VAL A 46 -17.93 7.85 16.59
N ALA A 47 -18.33 6.63 16.95
CA ALA A 47 -19.29 6.38 18.02
C ALA A 47 -18.73 6.62 19.44
N GLY A 48 -17.51 7.18 19.57
CA GLY A 48 -16.90 7.56 20.85
C GLY A 48 -16.20 6.41 21.60
N GLN A 49 -16.05 5.23 20.98
CA GLN A 49 -15.41 4.11 21.66
C GLN A 49 -13.89 4.31 21.83
N GLN A 50 -13.36 3.83 22.96
CA GLN A 50 -11.94 3.86 23.25
C GLN A 50 -11.17 2.81 22.42
N ASN A 51 -9.90 3.10 22.10
CA ASN A 51 -9.08 2.20 21.27
C ASN A 51 -8.97 0.79 21.84
N VAL A 52 -8.92 0.66 23.18
CA VAL A 52 -8.83 -0.64 23.86
C VAL A 52 -10.12 -1.45 23.68
N ALA A 53 -11.28 -0.80 23.82
CA ALA A 53 -12.58 -1.45 23.63
C ALA A 53 -12.80 -1.87 22.16
N ILE A 54 -12.43 -1.01 21.20
CA ILE A 54 -12.51 -1.33 19.77
C ILE A 54 -11.60 -2.51 19.45
N ALA A 55 -10.36 -2.49 19.94
CA ALA A 55 -9.37 -3.56 19.72
C ALA A 55 -9.88 -4.91 20.24
N ALA A 56 -10.36 -4.95 21.49
CA ALA A 56 -10.92 -6.16 22.09
C ALA A 56 -12.16 -6.65 21.32
N GLY A 57 -13.09 -5.75 21.00
CA GLY A 57 -14.34 -6.10 20.32
C GLY A 57 -14.20 -6.45 18.83
N LEU A 58 -13.02 -6.27 18.22
CA LEU A 58 -12.74 -6.64 16.82
C LEU A 58 -11.62 -7.68 16.71
N GLY A 59 -11.01 -8.11 17.82
CA GLY A 59 -9.90 -9.07 17.83
C GLY A 59 -8.62 -8.54 17.16
N VAL A 60 -8.36 -7.23 17.23
CA VAL A 60 -7.17 -6.59 16.63
C VAL A 60 -6.28 -5.95 17.70
N SER A 61 -5.06 -5.60 17.33
CA SER A 61 -4.15 -4.90 18.24
C SER A 61 -4.54 -3.43 18.43
N ARG A 62 -4.30 -2.86 19.63
CA ARG A 62 -4.48 -1.42 19.88
C ARG A 62 -3.70 -0.53 18.90
N PRO A 63 -2.44 -0.83 18.54
CA PRO A 63 -1.71 -0.08 17.50
C PRO A 63 -2.41 -0.08 16.14
N THR A 64 -3.07 -1.18 15.75
CA THR A 64 -3.85 -1.24 14.50
C THR A 64 -5.00 -0.22 14.51
N VAL A 65 -5.73 -0.12 15.63
CA VAL A 65 -6.80 0.87 15.78
C VAL A 65 -6.24 2.30 15.70
N GLN A 66 -5.14 2.57 16.42
CA GLN A 66 -4.48 3.88 16.40
C GLN A 66 -4.02 4.28 14.99
N LEU A 67 -3.43 3.34 14.24
CA LEU A 67 -2.98 3.55 12.87
C LEU A 67 -4.13 4.01 11.97
N TRP A 68 -5.26 3.30 12.00
CA TRP A 68 -6.39 3.62 11.13
C TRP A 68 -7.08 4.91 11.53
N ARG A 69 -7.23 5.18 12.83
CA ARG A 69 -7.75 6.47 13.30
C ARG A 69 -6.88 7.63 12.82
N LYS A 70 -5.56 7.49 12.92
CA LYS A 70 -4.60 8.49 12.44
C LYS A 70 -4.72 8.71 10.94
N ARG A 71 -4.69 7.64 10.13
CA ARG A 71 -4.77 7.74 8.66
C ARG A 71 -6.04 8.42 8.19
N VAL A 72 -7.19 8.01 8.71
CA VAL A 72 -8.48 8.60 8.32
C VAL A 72 -8.58 10.06 8.78
N HIS A 73 -8.05 10.39 9.95
CA HIS A 73 -7.99 11.78 10.40
C HIS A 73 -7.10 12.65 9.49
N GLU A 74 -5.96 12.14 9.01
CA GLU A 74 -5.00 12.91 8.21
C GLU A 74 -5.36 12.98 6.71
N GLN A 75 -5.97 11.93 6.16
CA GLN A 75 -6.11 11.74 4.70
C GLN A 75 -7.54 11.39 4.27
N GLY A 76 -8.48 11.27 5.21
CA GLY A 76 -9.89 10.99 4.93
C GLY A 76 -10.23 9.50 4.81
N ILE A 77 -11.51 9.21 4.56
CA ILE A 77 -12.04 7.84 4.57
C ILE A 77 -11.51 6.96 3.43
N GLY A 78 -10.97 7.54 2.35
CA GLY A 78 -10.39 6.79 1.23
C GLY A 78 -9.24 5.87 1.64
N GLU A 79 -8.48 6.24 2.67
CA GLU A 79 -7.36 5.46 3.21
C GLU A 79 -7.74 4.04 3.63
N VAL A 80 -9.01 3.77 3.94
CA VAL A 80 -9.45 2.41 4.29
C VAL A 80 -9.23 1.42 3.15
N TRP A 81 -9.15 1.89 1.90
CA TRP A 81 -8.84 1.08 0.71
C TRP A 81 -7.35 0.93 0.44
N GLU A 82 -6.54 1.87 0.93
CA GLU A 82 -5.14 1.93 0.58
C GLU A 82 -4.33 0.81 1.24
N ILE A 83 -3.43 0.22 0.44
CA ILE A 83 -2.47 -0.77 0.90
C ILE A 83 -1.11 -0.08 0.86
N ALA A 84 -0.59 0.23 2.05
CA ALA A 84 0.74 0.81 2.15
C ALA A 84 1.76 -0.11 1.47
N PRO A 85 2.73 0.45 0.72
CA PRO A 85 3.74 -0.34 0.05
C PRO A 85 4.44 -1.25 1.06
N GLY A 86 4.42 -2.55 0.77
CA GLY A 86 4.95 -3.56 1.69
C GLY A 86 6.45 -3.43 1.92
N ARG A 87 6.95 -4.10 2.97
CA ARG A 87 8.39 -4.21 3.31
C ARG A 87 9.21 -5.01 2.29
N GLY A 88 8.60 -5.43 1.18
CA GLY A 88 9.25 -6.22 0.14
C GLY A 88 10.46 -5.52 -0.47
N ARG A 89 11.29 -6.29 -1.19
CA ARG A 89 12.49 -5.75 -1.84
C ARG A 89 12.09 -4.65 -2.81
N LYS A 90 12.43 -3.40 -2.47
CA LYS A 90 12.27 -2.25 -3.36
C LYS A 90 12.99 -2.53 -4.68
N ALA A 91 12.44 -2.02 -5.78
CA ALA A 91 13.11 -2.06 -7.07
C ALA A 91 14.51 -1.46 -6.95
N HIS A 92 15.54 -2.26 -7.22
CA HIS A 92 16.94 -1.82 -7.11
C HIS A 92 17.37 -0.89 -8.25
N TYR A 93 16.61 -0.87 -9.34
CA TYR A 93 16.88 -0.04 -10.51
C TYR A 93 15.69 0.89 -10.71
N ASP A 94 15.99 2.19 -10.77
CA ASP A 94 15.04 3.25 -11.09
C ASP A 94 14.44 3.05 -12.49
N GLN A 95 13.24 3.60 -12.70
CA GLN A 95 12.50 3.45 -13.94
C GLN A 95 13.30 3.93 -15.15
N GLY A 96 14.01 5.05 -15.04
CA GLY A 96 14.83 5.58 -16.13
C GLY A 96 15.97 4.64 -16.56
N GLN A 97 16.53 3.86 -15.63
CA GLN A 97 17.55 2.86 -15.97
C GLN A 97 16.95 1.64 -16.68
N ARG A 98 15.73 1.25 -16.30
CA ARG A 98 14.99 0.17 -16.98
C ARG A 98 14.66 0.57 -18.42
N ASP A 99 14.11 1.76 -18.61
CA ASP A 99 13.72 2.27 -19.92
C ASP A 99 14.92 2.34 -20.86
N ARG A 100 16.09 2.78 -20.36
CA ARG A 100 17.34 2.78 -21.12
C ARG A 100 17.74 1.38 -21.61
N ILE A 101 17.60 0.35 -20.77
CA ILE A 101 17.92 -1.03 -21.14
C ILE A 101 16.93 -1.55 -22.19
N ILE A 102 15.64 -1.24 -22.06
CA ILE A 102 14.60 -1.61 -23.04
C ILE A 102 14.90 -0.95 -24.38
N GLN A 103 15.13 0.37 -24.38
CA GLN A 103 15.46 1.14 -25.58
C GLN A 103 16.73 0.60 -26.25
N ALA A 104 17.79 0.32 -25.49
CA ALA A 104 19.00 -0.28 -26.03
C ALA A 104 18.74 -1.68 -26.64
N THR A 105 17.87 -2.47 -26.03
CA THR A 105 17.49 -3.80 -26.55
C THR A 105 16.77 -3.69 -27.91
N LEU A 106 15.88 -2.70 -28.05
CA LEU A 106 15.05 -2.52 -29.25
C LEU A 106 15.79 -1.78 -30.38
N GLN A 107 16.63 -0.81 -30.05
CA GLN A 107 17.17 0.15 -31.01
C GLN A 107 18.63 -0.11 -31.41
N SER A 108 19.29 -1.11 -30.82
CA SER A 108 20.70 -1.36 -31.09
C SER A 108 21.02 -2.84 -31.22
N LYS A 109 22.21 -3.15 -31.72
CA LYS A 109 22.75 -4.51 -31.82
C LYS A 109 24.18 -4.56 -31.25
N PRO A 110 24.62 -5.68 -30.67
CA PRO A 110 25.99 -5.82 -30.24
C PRO A 110 26.95 -5.80 -31.43
N LYS A 111 28.17 -5.30 -31.21
CA LYS A 111 29.22 -5.26 -32.24
C LYS A 111 29.49 -6.66 -32.79
N GLY A 112 29.34 -6.84 -34.10
CA GLY A 112 29.62 -8.09 -34.80
C GLY A 112 28.59 -9.21 -34.56
N MET A 113 27.41 -8.89 -34.03
CA MET A 113 26.37 -9.87 -33.71
C MET A 113 24.99 -9.38 -34.15
N THR A 114 24.08 -10.31 -34.43
CA THR A 114 22.73 -9.99 -34.91
C THR A 114 21.73 -9.73 -33.77
N HIS A 115 21.97 -10.29 -32.57
CA HIS A 115 21.05 -10.22 -31.43
C HIS A 115 21.79 -9.98 -30.11
N TRP A 116 21.11 -9.31 -29.17
CA TRP A 116 21.59 -9.18 -27.80
C TRP A 116 21.53 -10.50 -27.04
N SER A 117 22.62 -10.85 -26.37
CA SER A 117 22.58 -11.81 -25.26
C SER A 117 22.41 -11.07 -23.94
N CYS A 118 21.79 -11.71 -22.95
CA CYS A 118 21.62 -11.14 -21.60
C CYS A 118 22.96 -10.64 -21.02
N ARG A 119 24.05 -11.39 -21.25
CA ARG A 119 25.39 -11.07 -20.72
C ARG A 119 26.01 -9.85 -21.40
N LEU A 120 25.82 -9.71 -22.72
CA LEU A 120 26.36 -8.58 -23.47
C LEU A 120 25.60 -7.29 -23.16
N MET A 121 24.28 -7.36 -23.10
CA MET A 121 23.45 -6.21 -22.70
C MET A 121 23.77 -5.78 -21.26
N ALA A 122 23.93 -6.74 -20.35
CA ALA A 122 24.33 -6.48 -18.98
C ALA A 122 25.68 -5.74 -18.89
N LYS A 123 26.68 -6.19 -19.65
CA LYS A 123 27.99 -5.54 -19.73
C LYS A 123 27.90 -4.13 -20.31
N ALA A 124 27.11 -3.93 -21.37
CA ALA A 124 26.94 -2.63 -22.01
C ALA A 124 26.23 -1.60 -21.10
N GLN A 125 25.30 -2.05 -20.26
CA GLN A 125 24.47 -1.19 -19.39
C GLN A 125 24.95 -1.14 -17.93
N GLY A 126 26.04 -1.84 -17.59
CA GLY A 126 26.59 -1.86 -16.23
C GLY A 126 25.67 -2.49 -15.19
N VAL A 127 24.87 -3.49 -15.58
CA VAL A 127 23.91 -4.18 -14.70
C VAL A 127 24.15 -5.68 -14.65
N SER A 128 23.52 -6.38 -13.71
CA SER A 128 23.61 -7.84 -13.66
C SER A 128 22.85 -8.50 -14.83
N LYS A 129 23.34 -9.66 -15.31
CA LYS A 129 22.62 -10.47 -16.31
C LYS A 129 21.20 -10.84 -15.89
N ASN A 130 20.96 -11.02 -14.58
CA ASN A 130 19.66 -11.38 -14.03
C ASN A 130 18.69 -10.18 -14.12
N THR A 131 19.20 -8.95 -14.03
CA THR A 131 18.42 -7.73 -14.23
C THR A 131 17.87 -7.68 -15.66
N VAL A 132 18.74 -7.91 -16.65
CA VAL A 132 18.36 -7.90 -18.07
C VAL A 132 17.38 -9.01 -18.37
N ASN A 133 17.66 -10.25 -17.94
CA ASN A 133 16.78 -11.39 -18.17
C ASN A 133 15.38 -11.16 -17.57
N ARG A 134 15.32 -10.66 -16.32
CA ARG A 134 14.04 -10.36 -15.66
C ARG A 134 13.27 -9.26 -16.39
N LEU A 135 13.97 -8.24 -16.86
CA LEU A 135 13.37 -7.12 -17.57
C LEU A 135 12.84 -7.57 -18.94
N TRP A 136 13.54 -8.43 -19.66
CA TRP A 136 13.04 -9.03 -20.89
C TRP A 136 11.83 -9.94 -20.66
N GLN A 137 11.83 -10.77 -19.59
CA GLN A 137 10.69 -11.61 -19.22
C GLN A 137 9.44 -10.80 -18.83
N LEU A 138 9.59 -9.57 -18.36
CA LEU A 138 8.46 -8.69 -18.03
C LEU A 138 7.84 -8.02 -19.26
N HIS A 139 8.53 -8.00 -20.41
CA HIS A 139 8.12 -7.32 -21.64
C HIS A 139 7.85 -8.28 -22.81
N ASN A 140 7.80 -9.58 -22.54
CA ASN A 140 7.53 -10.65 -23.49
C ASN A 140 6.25 -11.37 -23.07
#